data_AF-A0AAV9CDI7-F1
#
_entry.id   AF-A0AAV9CDI7-F1
#
_cell.length_a   1.000
_cell.length_b   1.000
_cell.length_c   1.000
_cell.angle_alpha   90.00
_cell.angle_beta   90.00
_cell.angle_gamma   90.00
#
_symmetry.space_group_name_H-M   'P 1'
#
loop_
_entity.id
_entity.type
_entity.pdbx_description
1 polymer ?
#
loop_
_entity_poly.entity_id
_entity_poly.type
_entity_poly.pdbx_seq_one_letter_code
_entity_poly.pdbx_strand_id
1 'polypeptide(L)'
;MFTSIKSKGDTESEVGAALGKIEDALSKFSDGPFFLGHFSQVDIAYVPFIERFQKYFLEEKTYDITKGRPKLAQWIEEMNKIEAYTSTKYNAHEQVADIKQRLSIK
;
A
#
# COMPACT_ATOMS: atom_id res chain seq x y z
N MET A 1 19.63 -8.89 -12.53
CA MET A 1 19.94 -7.48 -12.22
C MET A 1 18.62 -6.75 -12.07
N PHE A 2 18.31 -6.18 -10.91
CA PHE A 2 17.14 -5.32 -10.76
C PHE A 2 17.48 -3.94 -11.34
N THR A 3 16.81 -3.56 -12.41
CA THR A 3 16.97 -2.24 -13.02
C THR A 3 16.43 -1.20 -12.04
N SER A 4 17.24 -0.19 -11.70
CA SER A 4 16.81 0.94 -10.88
C SER A 4 15.58 1.59 -11.50
N ILE A 5 14.46 1.58 -10.77
CA ILE A 5 13.25 2.32 -11.14
C ILE A 5 13.56 3.79 -10.85
N LYS A 6 14.02 4.52 -11.87
CA LYS A 6 14.15 5.98 -11.79
C LYS A 6 12.76 6.59 -12.04
N SER A 7 12.19 7.28 -11.06
CA SER A 7 11.00 8.11 -11.30
C SER A 7 11.36 9.18 -12.33
N LYS A 8 10.47 9.41 -13.30
CA LYS A 8 10.67 10.43 -14.34
C LYS A 8 9.96 11.75 -14.00
N GLY A 9 9.09 11.77 -12.99
CA GLY A 9 8.39 12.94 -12.49
C GLY A 9 8.56 13.19 -10.99
N ASP A 10 7.80 14.15 -10.48
CA ASP A 10 7.66 14.41 -9.05
C ASP A 10 7.07 13.17 -8.37
N THR A 11 7.84 12.59 -7.46
CA THR A 11 7.50 11.33 -6.78
C THR A 11 6.19 11.45 -6.02
N GLU A 12 5.90 12.63 -5.44
CA GLU A 12 4.65 12.84 -4.70
C GLU A 12 3.42 12.86 -5.62
N SER A 13 3.55 13.45 -6.81
CA SER A 13 2.49 13.52 -7.81
C SER A 13 2.17 12.14 -8.40
N GLU A 14 3.20 11.38 -8.78
CA GLU A 14 3.04 10.02 -9.34
C GLU A 14 2.46 9.04 -8.32
N VAL A 15 2.98 9.05 -7.07
CA VAL A 15 2.46 8.22 -5.98
C VAL A 15 1.03 8.65 -5.62
N GLY A 16 0.77 9.95 -5.56
CA GLY A 16 -0.55 10.49 -5.30
C GLY A 16 -1.59 10.02 -6.31
N ALA A 17 -1.25 10.06 -7.60
CA ALA A 17 -2.12 9.60 -8.69
C ALA A 17 -2.35 8.08 -8.66
N ALA A 18 -1.31 7.29 -8.35
CA ALA A 18 -1.46 5.84 -8.22
C ALA A 18 -2.37 5.46 -7.05
N LEU A 19 -2.18 6.09 -5.88
CA LEU A 19 -3.04 5.89 -4.71
C LEU A 19 -4.46 6.40 -4.95
N GLY A 20 -4.64 7.47 -5.74
CA GLY A 20 -5.96 7.95 -6.17
C GLY A 20 -6.74 6.88 -6.93
N LYS A 21 -6.08 6.14 -7.84
CA LYS A 21 -6.74 5.02 -8.54
C LYS A 21 -7.14 3.87 -7.61
N ILE A 22 -6.38 3.64 -6.53
CA ILE A 22 -6.74 2.66 -5.50
C ILE A 22 -7.98 3.13 -4.73
N GLU A 23 -8.02 4.41 -4.34
CA GLU A 23 -9.20 5.02 -3.68
C GLU A 23 -10.45 4.93 -4.55
N ASP A 24 -10.33 5.25 -5.84
CA ASP A 24 -11.43 5.14 -6.82
C ASP A 24 -11.91 3.69 -6.96
N ALA A 25 -10.97 2.73 -7.02
CA ALA A 25 -11.30 1.31 -7.12
C ALA A 25 -12.04 0.80 -5.88
N LEU A 26 -11.60 1.18 -4.68
CA LEU A 26 -12.27 0.86 -3.41
C LEU A 26 -13.63 1.56 -3.26
N SER A 27 -13.87 2.64 -4.01
CA SER A 27 -15.16 3.35 -4.01
C SER A 27 -16.19 2.77 -5.00
N LYS A 28 -15.78 1.84 -5.86
CA LYS A 28 -16.61 1.36 -6.98
C LYS A 28 -17.79 0.49 -6.53
N PHE A 29 -17.62 -0.28 -5.46
CA PHE A 29 -18.61 -1.20 -4.93
C PHE A 29 -19.10 -0.67 -3.58
N SER A 30 -20.42 -0.61 -3.38
CA SER A 30 -21.04 0.01 -2.20
C SER A 30 -21.38 -0.99 -1.08
N ASP A 31 -21.23 -2.27 -1.36
CA ASP A 31 -21.59 -3.41 -0.51
C ASP A 31 -20.47 -3.85 0.46
N GLY A 32 -19.35 -3.14 0.48
CA GLY A 32 -18.37 -3.26 1.56
C GLY A 32 -17.03 -2.59 1.28
N PRO A 33 -16.05 -2.78 2.18
CA PRO A 33 -14.79 -2.01 2.21
C PRO A 33 -13.69 -2.60 1.32
N PHE A 34 -13.95 -3.69 0.61
CA PHE A 34 -12.97 -4.41 -0.20
C PHE A 34 -13.05 -4.04 -1.68
N PHE A 35 -12.02 -4.38 -2.47
CA PHE A 35 -11.95 -4.00 -3.88
C PHE A 35 -13.14 -4.45 -4.73
N LEU A 36 -13.80 -5.55 -4.34
CA LEU A 36 -15.00 -6.09 -5.00
C LEU A 36 -16.22 -6.09 -4.06
N GLY A 37 -16.27 -5.17 -3.10
CA GLY A 37 -17.31 -5.09 -2.06
C GLY A 37 -17.06 -6.07 -0.91
N HIS A 38 -16.78 -7.34 -1.23
CA HIS A 38 -16.41 -8.37 -0.26
C HIS A 38 -14.94 -8.79 -0.37
N PHE A 39 -14.40 -9.42 0.69
CA PHE A 39 -13.03 -9.92 0.69
C PHE A 39 -12.81 -10.90 -0.48
N SER A 40 -11.70 -10.72 -1.19
CA SER A 40 -11.41 -11.42 -2.43
C SER A 40 -9.92 -11.61 -2.66
N GLN A 41 -9.56 -12.34 -3.72
CA GLN A 41 -8.16 -12.48 -4.14
C GLN A 41 -7.53 -11.14 -4.56
N VAL A 42 -8.32 -10.15 -4.95
CA VAL A 42 -7.80 -8.81 -5.27
C VAL A 42 -7.19 -8.18 -4.02
N ASP A 43 -7.85 -8.29 -2.88
CA ASP A 43 -7.34 -7.77 -1.61
C ASP A 43 -6.05 -8.48 -1.20
N ILE A 44 -6.02 -9.81 -1.34
CA ILE A 44 -4.82 -10.64 -1.08
C ILE A 44 -3.65 -10.22 -2.00
N ALA A 45 -3.92 -9.93 -3.27
CA ALA A 45 -2.89 -9.53 -4.22
C ALA A 45 -2.27 -8.16 -3.88
N TYR A 46 -3.06 -7.22 -3.35
CA TYR A 46 -2.62 -5.85 -3.09
C TYR A 46 -2.06 -5.64 -1.68
N VAL A 47 -2.54 -6.37 -0.67
CA VAL A 47 -2.15 -6.14 0.74
C VAL A 47 -0.65 -6.19 1.03
N PRO A 48 0.15 -7.10 0.44
CA PRO A 48 1.58 -7.11 0.71
C PRO A 48 2.30 -5.86 0.18
N PHE A 49 1.76 -5.22 -0.86
CA PHE A 49 2.33 -4.01 -1.44
C PHE A 49 1.91 -2.78 -0.64
N ILE A 50 0.63 -2.65 -0.33
CA ILE A 50 0.12 -1.51 0.44
C ILE A 50 0.75 -1.48 1.84
N GLU A 51 0.90 -2.63 2.50
CA GLU A 51 1.60 -2.74 3.79
C GLU A 51 3.03 -2.18 3.72
N ARG A 52 3.83 -2.67 2.76
CA ARG A 52 5.23 -2.25 2.58
C ARG A 52 5.36 -0.79 2.20
N PHE A 53 4.48 -0.30 1.31
CA PHE A 53 4.50 1.08 0.87
C PHE A 53 4.03 2.04 1.95
N GLN A 54 3.03 1.68 2.76
CA GLN A 54 2.59 2.49 3.89
C GLN A 54 3.76 2.83 4.82
N LYS A 55 4.52 1.81 5.21
CA LYS A 55 5.68 2.00 6.08
C LYS A 55 6.79 2.79 5.41
N TYR A 56 7.17 2.41 4.18
CA TYR A 56 8.25 3.08 3.46
C TYR A 56 7.96 4.57 3.22
N PHE A 57 6.77 4.92 2.72
CA PHE A 57 6.42 6.31 2.45
C PHE A 57 6.30 7.14 3.74
N LEU A 58 5.79 6.56 4.81
CA LEU A 58 5.71 7.25 6.09
C LEU A 58 7.10 7.52 6.68
N GLU A 59 8.00 6.52 6.71
CA GLU A 59 9.31 6.64 7.35
C GLU A 59 10.33 7.42 6.49
N GLU A 60 10.36 7.20 5.17
CA GLU A 60 11.39 7.77 4.29
C GLU A 60 10.97 9.05 3.59
N LYS A 61 9.66 9.28 3.46
CA LYS A 61 9.12 10.43 2.73
C LYS A 61 8.20 11.30 3.58
N THR A 62 7.96 10.93 4.84
CA THR A 62 7.00 11.61 5.73
C THR A 62 5.62 11.75 5.06
N TYR A 63 5.26 10.78 4.22
CA TYR A 63 4.07 10.80 3.39
C TYR A 63 3.06 9.76 3.88
N ASP A 64 1.93 10.24 4.38
CA ASP A 64 0.82 9.38 4.80
C ASP A 64 -0.06 9.03 3.59
N ILE A 65 0.00 7.75 3.17
CA ILE A 65 -0.77 7.24 2.03
C ILE A 65 -2.29 7.26 2.28
N THR A 66 -2.75 7.38 3.53
CA THR A 66 -4.18 7.40 3.87
C THR A 66 -4.79 8.80 3.87
N LYS A 67 -3.94 9.84 3.91
CA LYS A 67 -4.41 11.23 3.92
C LYS A 67 -5.19 11.56 2.64
N GLY A 68 -6.46 11.96 2.82
CA GLY A 68 -7.37 12.23 1.71
C GLY A 68 -7.92 10.98 1.01
N ARG A 69 -7.69 9.78 1.57
CA ARG A 69 -8.09 8.48 0.99
C ARG A 69 -8.82 7.63 2.03
N PRO A 70 -10.04 8.04 2.42
CA PRO A 70 -10.79 7.36 3.49
C PRO A 70 -11.14 5.90 3.17
N LYS A 71 -11.35 5.52 1.90
CA LYS A 71 -11.62 4.12 1.54
C LYS A 71 -10.38 3.26 1.68
N LEU A 72 -9.21 3.77 1.29
CA LEU A 72 -7.95 3.09 1.56
C LEU A 72 -7.69 2.93 3.07
N ALA A 73 -7.97 3.96 3.87
CA ALA A 73 -7.85 3.88 5.32
C ALA A 73 -8.76 2.79 5.91
N GLN A 74 -10.03 2.76 5.49
CA GLN A 74 -11.00 1.76 5.89
C GLN A 74 -10.59 0.35 5.46
N TRP A 75 -10.12 0.19 4.22
CA TRP A 75 -9.64 -1.09 3.71
C TRP A 75 -8.45 -1.64 4.52
N ILE A 76 -7.49 -0.77 4.89
CA ILE A 76 -6.37 -1.17 5.75
C ILE A 76 -6.87 -1.64 7.13
N GLU A 77 -7.83 -0.94 7.73
CA GLU A 77 -8.43 -1.32 9.01
C GLU A 77 -9.09 -2.71 8.92
N GLU A 78 -9.89 -2.94 7.89
CA GLU A 78 -10.62 -4.20 7.70
C GLU A 78 -9.68 -5.36 7.36
N MET A 79 -8.65 -5.14 6.55
CA MET A 79 -7.59 -6.12 6.34
C MET A 79 -6.94 -6.53 7.66
N ASN A 80 -6.64 -5.57 8.55
CA ASN A 80 -6.03 -5.84 9.85
C ASN A 80 -6.91 -6.63 10.83
N LYS A 81 -8.20 -6.84 10.53
CA LYS A 81 -9.10 -7.70 11.31
C LYS A 81 -9.02 -9.17 10.88
N ILE A 82 -8.40 -9.47 9.73
CA ILE A 82 -8.29 -10.83 9.18
C ILE A 82 -7.08 -11.55 9.78
N GLU A 83 -7.31 -12.53 10.66
CA GLU A 83 -6.26 -13.31 11.33
C GLU A 83 -5.29 -14.00 10.35
N ALA A 84 -5.84 -14.56 9.26
CA ALA A 84 -5.04 -15.20 8.22
C ALA A 84 -4.07 -14.22 7.53
N TYR A 85 -4.41 -12.94 7.43
CA TYR A 85 -3.48 -11.93 6.92
C TYR A 85 -2.51 -11.46 8.00
N THR A 86 -3.00 -11.14 9.21
CA THR A 86 -2.13 -10.58 10.27
C THR A 86 -1.03 -11.55 10.69
N SER A 87 -1.27 -12.86 10.62
CA SER A 87 -0.26 -13.91 10.84
C SER A 87 0.84 -13.98 9.76
N THR A 88 0.65 -13.32 8.61
CA THR A 88 1.62 -13.29 7.49
C THR A 88 2.41 -11.98 7.40
N LYS A 89 2.10 -10.99 8.25
CA LYS A 89 2.75 -9.68 8.21
C LYS A 89 4.26 -9.81 8.39
N TYR A 90 4.98 -9.09 7.54
CA TYR A 90 6.43 -9.13 7.56
C TYR A 90 6.96 -8.33 8.75
N ASN A 91 8.09 -8.74 9.32
CA ASN A 91 8.70 -8.05 10.46
C ASN A 91 8.87 -6.56 10.16
N ALA A 92 8.15 -5.71 10.90
CA ALA A 92 8.14 -4.29 10.69
C ALA A 92 9.53 -3.65 10.82
N HIS A 93 10.48 -4.24 11.56
CA HIS A 93 11.80 -3.63 11.73
C HIS A 93 12.69 -3.72 10.48
N GLU A 94 12.46 -4.70 9.61
CA GLU A 94 13.37 -4.99 8.47
C GLU A 94 12.82 -4.49 7.13
N GLN A 95 11.51 -4.19 7.04
CA GLN A 95 10.84 -3.84 5.78
C GLN A 95 11.51 -2.70 5.00
N VAL A 96 11.83 -1.58 5.67
CA VAL A 96 12.38 -0.40 4.98
C VAL A 96 13.83 -0.63 4.55
N ALA A 97 14.62 -1.31 5.39
CA ALA A 97 15.99 -1.69 5.07
C ALA A 97 16.03 -2.63 3.85
N ASP A 98 15.14 -3.63 3.81
CA ASP A 98 15.03 -4.56 2.68
C ASP A 98 14.60 -3.86 1.39
N ILE A 99 13.64 -2.93 1.47
CA ILE A 99 13.21 -2.14 0.32
C ILE A 99 14.36 -1.29 -0.21
N LYS A 100 15.10 -0.62 0.68
CA LYS A 100 16.29 0.17 0.32
C LYS A 100 17.33 -0.69 -0.37
N GLN A 101 17.66 -1.85 0.21
CA GLN A 101 18.62 -2.80 -0.36
C GLN A 101 18.16 -3.29 -1.74
N ARG A 102 16.90 -3.71 -1.89
CA ARG A 102 16.36 -4.23 -3.16
C ARG A 102 16.33 -3.19 -4.26
N LEU A 103 16.02 -1.93 -3.92
CA LEU A 103 15.91 -0.83 -4.88
C LEU A 103 17.22 -0.05 -5.06
N SER A 104 18.30 -0.44 -4.36
CA SER A 104 19.57 0.28 -4.35
C SER A 104 19.41 1.75 -3.95
N ILE A 105 18.50 2.02 -3.02
CA ILE A 105 18.27 3.35 -2.43
C ILE A 105 19.24 3.47 -1.24
N LYS A 106 20.03 4.54 -1.22
CA LYS A 106 20.97 4.83 -0.12
C LYS A 106 20.26 5.24 1.15
#